data_AF-A0A838JQ83-F1
#
_entry.id   AF-A0A838JQ83-F1
#
_cell.length_a   1.000
_cell.length_b   1.000
_cell.length_c   1.000
_cell.angle_alpha   90.00
_cell.angle_beta   90.00
_cell.angle_gamma   90.00
#
_symmetry.space_group_name_H-M   'P 1'
#
loop_
_entity.id
_entity.type
_entity.pdbx_description
1 polymer ?
#
loop_
_entity_poly.entity_id
_entity_poly.type
_entity_poly.pdbx_seq_one_letter_code
_entity_poly.pdbx_strand_id
1 'polypeptide(L)' 'MKGGQDWSLVEEERFEVVAATLFGKMVVARYPTLEQAEWRARQLSEEAERSPRGYIQYLVQPAEDPGGGVGGE' A
#
# COMPACT_ATOMS: atom_id res chain seq x y z
N MET A 1 27.57 23.89 -10.05
CA MET A 1 26.54 24.45 -9.13
C MET A 1 25.44 23.41 -9.05
N LYS A 2 25.53 22.39 -8.19
CA LYS A 2 25.06 22.31 -6.79
C LYS A 2 23.61 22.78 -6.59
N GLY A 3 22.71 21.79 -6.53
CA GLY A 3 21.65 21.72 -5.52
C GLY A 3 20.30 22.31 -5.89
N GLY A 4 19.25 21.61 -5.48
CA GLY A 4 17.88 22.13 -5.42
C GLY A 4 16.89 21.16 -6.04
N GLN A 5 16.88 19.90 -5.57
CA GLN A 5 15.81 19.40 -4.70
C GLN A 5 14.56 19.03 -5.50
N ASP A 6 14.45 17.72 -5.72
CA ASP A 6 13.25 16.98 -6.09
C ASP A 6 12.12 17.30 -5.10
N TRP A 7 11.35 18.34 -5.38
CA TRP A 7 10.12 18.66 -4.67
C TRP A 7 9.00 17.73 -5.13
N SER A 8 9.12 16.41 -4.93
CA SER A 8 8.00 15.48 -5.08
C SER A 8 8.24 14.13 -4.39
N LEU A 9 9.17 14.09 -3.42
CA LEU A 9 9.20 13.07 -2.38
C LEU A 9 8.01 13.36 -1.44
N VAL A 10 6.79 13.29 -1.98
CA VAL A 10 5.55 13.12 -1.21
C VAL A 10 5.89 11.99 -0.25
N GLU A 11 5.94 12.34 1.05
CA GLU A 11 6.36 11.48 2.15
C GLU A 11 6.39 10.02 1.74
N GLU A 12 7.59 9.47 1.50
CA GLU A 12 7.79 8.15 0.88
C GLU A 12 6.65 7.23 1.29
N GLU A 13 5.78 6.89 0.34
CA GLU A 13 4.58 6.08 0.54
C GLU A 13 5.02 4.66 0.90
N ARG A 14 5.52 4.50 2.13
CA ARG A 14 6.29 3.35 2.63
C ARG A 14 5.42 2.16 2.96
N PHE A 15 4.11 2.34 3.06
CA PHE A 15 3.18 1.30 3.42
C PHE A 15 2.02 1.27 2.43
N GLU A 16 1.62 0.08 2.05
CA GLU A 16 0.49 -0.13 1.16
C GLU A 16 -0.55 -1.06 1.78
N VAL A 17 -1.81 -0.73 1.52
CA VAL A 17 -2.96 -1.54 1.87
C VAL A 17 -3.31 -2.37 0.65
N VAL A 18 -3.32 -3.68 0.82
CA VAL A 18 -3.55 -4.67 -0.23
C VAL A 18 -4.86 -5.38 0.02
N ALA A 19 -5.76 -5.34 -0.95
CA ALA A 19 -6.91 -6.23 -1.01
C ALA A 19 -6.47 -7.58 -1.56
N ALA A 20 -6.47 -8.60 -0.70
CA ALA A 20 -6.30 -9.99 -1.07
C ALA A 20 -7.67 -10.61 -1.38
N THR A 21 -7.82 -11.10 -2.60
CA THR A 21 -9.03 -11.76 -3.09
C THR A 21 -8.71 -13.16 -3.60
N LEU A 22 -9.73 -13.96 -3.91
CA LEU A 22 -9.56 -15.25 -4.59
C LEU A 22 -8.87 -15.14 -5.96
N PHE A 23 -8.86 -13.95 -6.57
CA PHE A 23 -8.30 -13.70 -7.90
C PHE A 23 -6.90 -13.06 -7.86
N GLY A 24 -6.34 -12.87 -6.66
CA GLY A 24 -5.04 -12.24 -6.47
C GLY A 24 -5.07 -11.06 -5.51
N LYS A 25 -3.95 -10.34 -5.47
CA LYS A 25 -3.71 -9.19 -4.58
C LYS A 25 -3.70 -7.89 -5.38
N MET A 26 -4.33 -6.86 -4.85
CA MET A 26 -4.35 -5.52 -5.46
C MET A 26 -4.06 -4.46 -4.40
N VAL A 27 -3.17 -3.51 -4.70
CA VAL A 27 -2.95 -2.33 -3.86
C VAL A 27 -4.16 -1.40 -3.99
N VAL A 28 -4.79 -1.07 -2.87
CA VAL A 28 -5.99 -0.21 -2.82
C VAL A 28 -5.72 1.17 -2.22
N ALA A 29 -4.65 1.31 -1.44
CA ALA A 29 -4.20 2.60 -0.90
C ALA A 29 -2.73 2.52 -0.49
N ARG A 30 -2.07 3.68 -0.43
CA ARG A 30 -0.70 3.82 0.07
C ARG A 30 -0.64 4.95 1.07
N TYR A 31 0.25 4.81 2.05
CA TYR A 31 0.39 5.72 3.17
C TYR A 31 1.85 5.87 3.60
N PRO A 32 2.24 7.05 4.11
CA PRO A 32 3.60 7.30 4.58
C PRO A 32 3.89 6.67 5.95
N THR A 33 2.85 6.30 6.71
CA THR A 33 2.95 5.71 8.04
C THR A 33 2.14 4.42 8.17
N LEU A 34 2.66 3.50 8.98
CA LEU A 34 2.01 2.22 9.27
C LEU A 34 0.63 2.43 9.93
N GLU A 35 0.54 3.33 10.91
CA GLU A 35 -0.71 3.61 11.63
C GLU A 35 -1.84 4.03 10.69
N GLN A 36 -1.55 4.84 9.66
CA GLN A 36 -2.55 5.24 8.67
C GLN A 36 -2.99 4.07 7.79
N ALA A 37 -2.04 3.23 7.37
CA ALA A 37 -2.33 2.03 6.59
C ALA A 37 -3.15 1.01 7.39
N GLU A 38 -2.81 0.77 8.66
CA GLU A 38 -3.55 -0.12 9.56
C GLU A 38 -4.95 0.39 9.84
N TRP A 39 -5.09 1.68 10.14
CA TRP A 39 -6.38 2.31 10.33
C TRP A 39 -7.26 2.13 9.09
N ARG A 40 -6.69 2.32 7.90
CA ARG A 40 -7.44 2.14 6.65
C ARG A 40 -7.81 0.68 6.40
N ALA A 41 -6.88 -0.26 6.56
CA ALA A 41 -7.15 -1.68 6.39
C ALA A 41 -8.26 -2.17 7.33
N ARG A 42 -8.30 -1.66 8.57
CA ARG A 42 -9.36 -1.95 9.53
C ARG A 42 -10.72 -1.45 9.04
N GLN A 43 -10.80 -0.18 8.62
CA GLN A 43 -12.06 0.40 8.11
C GLN A 43 -12.60 -0.36 6.90
N LEU A 44 -11.72 -0.75 5.97
CA LEU A 44 -12.09 -1.53 4.80
C LEU A 44 -12.57 -2.95 5.17
N SER A 45 -11.95 -3.55 6.19
CA SER A 45 -12.38 -4.86 6.70
C SER A 45 -13.77 -4.78 7.36
N GLU A 46 -14.01 -3.78 8.20
CA GLU A 46 -15.33 -3.54 8.82
C GLU A 46 -16.42 -3.29 7.77
N GLU A 47 -16.10 -2.60 6.67
CA GLU A 47 -17.02 -2.40 5.55
C GLU A 47 -17.30 -3.70 4.78
N ALA A 48 -16.28 -4.52 4.55
CA ALA A 48 -16.43 -5.81 3.87
C ALA A 48 -17.24 -6.82 4.69
N GLU A 49 -17.15 -6.78 6.02
CA GLU A 49 -18.02 -7.58 6.89
C GLU A 49 -19.50 -7.17 6.77
N ARG A 50 -19.77 -5.89 6.55
CA ARG A 50 -21.14 -5.35 6.38
C ARG A 50 -21.71 -5.60 4.99
N SER A 51 -20.86 -5.78 3.97
CA SER A 51 -21.28 -6.07 2.60
C SER A 51 -20.39 -7.17 2.01
N PRO A 52 -20.77 -8.45 2.19
CA PRO A 52 -19.95 -9.57 1.75
C PRO A 52 -19.94 -9.67 0.22
N ARG A 53 -19.05 -8.93 -0.43
CA ARG A 53 -18.82 -8.96 -1.89
C ARG A 53 -17.78 -10.02 -2.29
N GLY A 54 -17.82 -11.17 -1.62
CA GLY A 54 -16.85 -12.25 -1.79
C GLY A 54 -15.73 -12.23 -0.74
N TYR A 55 -14.74 -13.10 -0.91
CA TYR A 55 -13.59 -13.21 -0.02
C TYR A 55 -12.60 -12.07 -0.31
N ILE A 56 -12.72 -10.97 0.42
CA ILE A 56 -11.80 -9.84 0.38
C ILE A 56 -11.20 -9.67 1.77
N GLN A 57 -9.87 -9.73 1.89
CA GLN A 57 -9.12 -9.47 3.12
C GLN A 57 -8.15 -8.33 2.87
N TYR A 58 -8.11 -7.34 3.76
CA TYR A 58 -7.22 -6.20 3.63
C TYR A 58 -5.98 -6.39 4.51
N LEU A 59 -4.80 -6.30 3.89
CA LEU A 59 -3.50 -6.49 4.53
C LEU A 59 -2.68 -5.21 4.41
N VAL A 60 -1.81 -4.96 5.38
CA VAL A 60 -0.82 -3.88 5.31
C VAL A 60 0.54 -4.49 5.07
N GLN A 61 1.28 -3.97 4.10
CA GLN A 61 2.65 -4.38 3.82
C GLN A 61 3.52 -3.15 3.54
N PRO A 62 4.85 -3.23 3.75
CA PRO A 62 5.76 -2.20 3.26
C PRO A 62 5.61 -2.12 1.73
N ALA A 63 5.54 -0.90 1.20
CA ALA A 63 5.57 -0.68 -0.23
C ALA A 63 6.94 -1.10 -0.74
N GLU A 64 6.97 -2.02 -1.70
CA GLU A 64 8.22 -2.33 -2.39
C GLU A 64 8.71 -1.07 -3.10
N ASP A 65 9.94 -0.68 -2.79
CA ASP A 65 10.63 0.43 -3.42
C ASP A 65 10.57 0.25 -4.95
N PRO A 66 10.23 1.28 -5.75
CA PRO A 66 10.26 1.16 -7.20
C PRO A 66 11.66 0.84 -7.77
N GLY A 67 12.72 0.74 -6.96
CA GLY A 67 14.08 0.33 -7.31
C GLY A 67 14.37 -1.18 -7.21
N GLY A 68 13.39 -2.02 -6.93
CA GLY A 68 13.56 -3.47 -6.79
C GLY A 68 13.57 -4.28 -8.10
N GLY A 69 14.54 -4.06 -9.00
CA GLY A 69 14.98 -5.11 -9.93
C GLY A 69 15.35 -4.70 -11.36
N VAL A 70 16.63 -4.45 -11.61
CA VAL A 70 17.38 -5.00 -12.76
C VAL A 70 18.88 -4.99 -12.41
N GLY A 71 19.31 -5.99 -11.65
CA GLY A 71 20.71 -6.39 -11.53
C GLY A 71 20.84 -7.81 -12.08
N GLY A 72 20.80 -7.94 -13.41
CA GLY A 72 21.17 -9.17 -14.08
C GLY A 72 22.64 -9.10 -14.44
N GLU A 73 23.44 -9.97 -13.84
CA GLU A 73 24.73 -10.44 -14.37
C GLU A 73 24.87 -11.93 -14.05
#